data_AF-A0A4Y4EZ17-F1
#
_entry.id   AF-A0A4Y4EZ17-F1
#
_cell.length_a   1.000
_cell.length_b   1.000
_cell.length_c   1.000
_cell.angle_alpha   90.00
_cell.angle_beta   90.00
_cell.angle_gamma   90.00
#
_symmetry.space_group_name_H-M   'P 1'
#
loop_
_entity.id
_entity.type
_entity.pdbx_description
1 polymer ?
#
loop_
_entity_poly.entity_id
_entity_poly.type
_entity_poly.pdbx_seq_one_letter_code
_entity_poly.pdbx_strand_id
1 'polypeptide(L)'
;MDGLRHFLLGALLGAFSWAVCPLVSDQFEPFDTLVGLAAGQALMLAFALYTGCRKKHVLLWWLVAGIYAGQNLYAYAFGSSGTREWFLLGLVTSVLLCILPLVGGSLAKWVSSCSQHDKK
;
A
#
# COMPACT_ATOMS: atom_id res chain seq x y z
N MET A 1 -5.27 19.88 -1.53
CA MET A 1 -5.39 19.13 -2.80
C MET A 1 -4.15 18.30 -3.14
N ASP A 2 -2.97 18.61 -2.59
CA ASP A 2 -1.74 17.90 -2.94
C ASP A 2 -1.69 16.43 -2.49
N GLY A 3 -2.31 16.09 -1.35
CA GLY A 3 -2.38 14.71 -0.87
C GLY A 3 -3.11 13.78 -1.84
N LEU A 4 -4.29 14.19 -2.34
CA LEU A 4 -5.05 13.43 -3.34
C LEU A 4 -4.25 13.23 -4.63
N ARG A 5 -3.50 14.25 -5.08
CA ARG A 5 -2.65 14.12 -6.27
C ARG A 5 -1.55 13.07 -6.08
N HIS A 6 -0.87 13.08 -4.92
CA HIS A 6 0.16 12.08 -4.62
C HIS A 6 -0.44 10.68 -4.43
N PHE A 7 -1.65 10.59 -3.86
CA PHE A 7 -2.38 9.34 -3.79
C PHE A 7 -2.70 8.77 -5.18
N LEU A 8 -3.25 9.58 -6.08
CA LEU A 8 -3.57 9.15 -7.45
C LEU A 8 -2.30 8.79 -8.24
N LEU A 9 -1.23 9.57 -8.10
CA LEU A 9 0.08 9.24 -8.69
C LEU A 9 0.61 7.92 -8.15
N GLY A 10 0.48 7.70 -6.84
CA GLY A 10 0.84 6.43 -6.21
C GLY A 10 0.01 5.29 -6.77
N ALA A 11 -1.30 5.44 -6.91
CA ALA A 11 -2.19 4.41 -7.45
C ALA A 11 -1.84 4.05 -8.90
N LEU A 12 -1.56 5.05 -9.74
CA LEU A 12 -1.09 4.81 -11.10
C LEU A 12 0.27 4.13 -11.11
N LEU A 13 1.21 4.53 -10.25
CA LEU A 13 2.53 3.92 -10.16
C LEU A 13 2.45 2.46 -9.67
N GLY A 14 1.60 2.19 -8.69
CA GLY A 14 1.34 0.84 -8.18
C GLY A 14 0.76 -0.05 -9.28
N ALA A 15 -0.26 0.40 -10.00
CA ALA A 15 -0.79 -0.32 -11.14
C ALA A 15 0.28 -0.51 -12.25
N PHE A 16 1.07 0.53 -12.53
CA PHE A 16 2.13 0.47 -13.55
C PHE A 16 3.26 -0.49 -13.19
N SER A 17 3.54 -0.70 -11.89
CA SER A 17 4.55 -1.68 -11.46
C SER A 17 4.26 -3.10 -11.96
N TRP A 18 2.99 -3.43 -12.23
CA TRP A 18 2.61 -4.70 -12.85
C TRP A 18 3.06 -4.80 -14.31
N ALA A 19 3.03 -3.70 -15.06
CA ALA A 19 3.47 -3.67 -16.45
C ALA A 19 4.99 -3.84 -16.60
N VAL A 20 5.76 -3.57 -15.54
CA VAL A 20 7.22 -3.75 -15.53
C VAL A 20 7.59 -5.23 -15.46
N CYS A 21 6.75 -6.06 -14.85
CA CYS A 21 7.04 -7.48 -14.61
C CYS A 21 7.22 -8.29 -15.92
N PRO A 22 6.30 -8.26 -16.89
CA PRO A 22 6.48 -8.98 -18.15
C PRO A 22 7.68 -8.49 -18.97
N LEU A 23 8.18 -7.26 -18.73
CA LEU A 23 9.35 -6.72 -19.44
C LEU A 23 10.68 -7.31 -18.94
N VAL A 24 10.71 -7.85 -17.73
CA VAL A 24 11.95 -8.33 -17.09
C VAL A 24 11.96 -9.83 -16.78
N SER A 25 10.79 -10.48 -16.76
CA SER A 25 10.68 -11.88 -16.37
C SER A 25 9.90 -12.78 -17.32
N ASP A 26 9.39 -12.25 -18.44
CA ASP A 26 8.48 -12.94 -19.36
C ASP A 26 7.20 -13.52 -18.71
N GLN A 27 6.93 -13.15 -17.45
CA GLN A 27 5.75 -13.55 -16.70
C GLN A 27 4.82 -12.37 -16.49
N PHE A 28 3.51 -12.63 -16.58
CA PHE A 28 2.49 -11.60 -16.40
C PHE A 28 2.42 -11.14 -14.95
N GLU A 29 2.58 -12.04 -13.98
CA GLU A 29 2.42 -11.72 -12.57
C GLU A 29 3.74 -11.34 -11.90
N PRO A 30 3.78 -10.22 -11.14
CA PRO A 30 4.97 -9.79 -10.41
C PRO A 30 5.49 -10.84 -9.43
N PHE A 31 4.58 -11.64 -8.88
CA PHE A 31 4.85 -12.56 -7.79
C PHE A 31 5.32 -13.94 -8.27
N ASP A 32 5.22 -14.22 -9.57
CA ASP A 32 5.67 -15.50 -10.15
C ASP A 32 7.19 -15.58 -10.23
N THR A 33 7.89 -14.44 -10.20
CA THR A 33 9.35 -14.41 -10.29
C THR A 33 9.94 -13.37 -9.35
N LEU A 34 11.06 -13.73 -8.73
CA LEU A 34 11.78 -12.86 -7.81
C LEU A 34 12.30 -11.59 -8.50
N VAL A 35 12.61 -11.69 -9.81
CA VAL A 35 13.07 -10.57 -10.64
C VAL A 35 11.95 -9.57 -10.92
N GLY A 36 10.76 -10.04 -11.32
CA GLY A 36 9.60 -9.17 -11.54
C GLY A 36 9.21 -8.42 -10.27
N LEU A 37 9.16 -9.14 -9.14
CA LEU A 37 8.92 -8.56 -7.82
C LEU A 37 9.97 -7.49 -7.47
N ALA A 38 11.26 -7.82 -7.60
CA ALA A 38 12.33 -6.89 -7.26
C ALA A 38 12.31 -5.64 -8.15
N ALA A 39 12.05 -5.79 -9.45
CA ALA A 39 11.96 -4.66 -10.38
C ALA A 39 10.77 -3.75 -10.06
N GLY A 40 9.59 -4.32 -9.78
CA GLY A 40 8.41 -3.56 -9.37
C GLY A 40 8.65 -2.80 -8.06
N GLN A 41 9.25 -3.47 -7.05
CA GLN A 41 9.60 -2.85 -5.77
C GLN A 41 10.64 -1.74 -5.92
N ALA A 42 11.68 -1.95 -6.73
CA ALA A 42 12.72 -0.96 -6.99
C ALA A 42 12.15 0.31 -7.64
N LEU A 43 11.24 0.17 -8.61
CA LEU A 43 10.56 1.30 -9.25
C LEU A 43 9.79 2.12 -8.20
N MET A 44 8.93 1.46 -7.41
CA MET A 44 8.12 2.14 -6.40
C MET A 44 8.98 2.78 -5.30
N LEU A 45 10.03 2.09 -4.87
CA LEU A 45 10.98 2.58 -3.89
C LEU A 45 11.70 3.83 -4.38
N ALA A 46 12.13 3.88 -5.64
CA ALA A 46 12.78 5.06 -6.21
C ALA A 46 11.87 6.30 -6.16
N PHE A 47 10.58 6.15 -6.48
CA PHE A 47 9.60 7.23 -6.39
C PHE A 47 9.26 7.63 -4.95
N ALA A 48 9.18 6.65 -4.04
CA ALA A 48 8.99 6.90 -2.61
C ALA A 48 10.17 7.67 -2.03
N LEU A 49 11.42 7.28 -2.34
CA LEU A 49 12.63 7.98 -1.92
C LEU A 49 12.69 9.39 -2.52
N TYR A 50 12.42 9.54 -3.81
CA TYR A 50 12.36 10.85 -4.46
C TYR A 50 11.37 11.79 -3.75
N THR A 51 10.17 11.29 -3.46
CA THR A 51 9.13 12.06 -2.78
C THR A 51 9.52 12.36 -1.33
N GLY A 52 10.08 11.39 -0.61
CA GLY A 52 10.55 11.55 0.76
C GLY A 52 11.69 12.58 0.88
N CYS A 53 12.62 12.61 -0.06
CA CYS A 53 13.76 13.54 -0.06
C CYS A 53 13.39 14.95 -0.51
N ARG A 54 12.37 15.12 -1.38
CA ARG A 54 12.05 16.40 -2.01
C ARG A 54 10.75 17.05 -1.52
N LYS A 55 9.91 16.32 -0.78
CA LYS A 55 8.56 16.76 -0.36
C LYS A 55 8.34 16.55 1.14
N LYS A 56 7.19 17.02 1.63
CA LYS A 56 6.77 16.84 3.03
C LYS A 56 6.49 15.35 3.30
N HIS A 57 6.90 14.85 4.47
CA HIS A 57 6.64 13.47 4.90
C HIS A 57 5.17 13.03 4.80
N VAL A 58 4.22 13.95 5.00
CA VAL A 58 2.78 13.64 4.85
C VAL A 58 2.43 13.22 3.41
N LEU A 59 3.10 13.78 2.40
CA LEU A 59 2.84 13.44 0.99
C LEU A 59 3.41 12.06 0.63
N LEU A 60 4.48 11.63 1.30
CA LEU A 60 5.00 10.27 1.18
C LEU A 60 3.96 9.25 1.66
N TRP A 61 3.28 9.50 2.78
CA TRP A 61 2.21 8.61 3.26
C TRP A 61 1.07 8.49 2.26
N TRP A 62 0.64 9.59 1.65
CA TRP A 62 -0.37 9.56 0.59
C TRP A 62 0.11 8.79 -0.64
N LEU A 63 1.36 8.99 -1.06
CA LEU A 63 1.95 8.26 -2.18
C LEU A 63 2.00 6.75 -1.90
N VAL A 64 2.51 6.35 -0.74
CA VAL A 64 2.62 4.94 -0.35
C VAL A 64 1.24 4.28 -0.24
N ALA A 65 0.27 4.97 0.37
CA ALA A 65 -1.12 4.50 0.41
C ALA A 65 -1.70 4.33 -1.00
N GLY A 66 -1.40 5.27 -1.90
CA GLY A 66 -1.77 5.20 -3.31
C GLY A 66 -1.13 4.00 -3.99
N ILE A 67 0.20 3.82 -3.87
CA ILE A 67 0.95 2.69 -4.43
C ILE A 67 0.33 1.37 -4.00
N TYR A 68 0.09 1.22 -2.69
CA TYR A 68 -0.57 0.05 -2.16
C TYR A 68 -1.95 -0.14 -2.80
N ALA A 69 -2.80 0.89 -2.82
CA ALA A 69 -4.13 0.79 -3.45
C ALA A 69 -4.05 0.39 -4.93
N GLY A 70 -3.14 1.00 -5.69
CA GLY A 70 -2.95 0.74 -7.12
C GLY A 70 -2.48 -0.66 -7.45
N GLN A 71 -1.47 -1.16 -6.72
CA GLN A 71 -0.99 -2.53 -6.87
C GLN A 71 -2.09 -3.54 -6.59
N ASN A 72 -2.84 -3.32 -5.51
CA ASN A 72 -3.89 -4.23 -5.08
C ASN A 72 -5.12 -4.18 -5.98
N LEU A 73 -5.54 -3.00 -6.40
CA LEU A 73 -6.70 -2.86 -7.29
C LEU A 73 -6.42 -3.46 -8.66
N TYR A 74 -5.19 -3.30 -9.17
CA TYR A 74 -4.77 -3.93 -10.42
C TYR A 74 -4.74 -5.46 -10.28
N ALA A 75 -4.16 -5.99 -9.19
CA ALA A 75 -4.15 -7.42 -8.91
C ALA A 75 -5.56 -8.02 -8.86
N TYR A 76 -6.49 -7.32 -8.21
CA TYR A 76 -7.87 -7.74 -8.10
C TYR A 76 -8.61 -7.71 -9.45
N ALA A 77 -8.44 -6.65 -10.23
CA ALA A 77 -9.13 -6.47 -11.50
C ALA A 77 -8.59 -7.35 -12.62
N PHE A 78 -7.26 -7.53 -12.70
CA PHE A 78 -6.57 -8.10 -13.85
C PHE A 78 -5.71 -9.34 -13.52
N GLY A 79 -5.48 -9.66 -12.24
CA GLY A 79 -4.75 -10.87 -11.84
C GLY A 79 -5.54 -12.16 -12.11
N SER A 80 -4.85 -13.29 -12.09
CA SER A 80 -5.46 -14.62 -12.20
C SER A 80 -6.31 -14.95 -10.97
N SER A 81 -7.08 -16.05 -11.02
CA SER A 81 -7.83 -16.53 -9.86
C SER A 81 -6.92 -16.77 -8.65
N GLY A 82 -5.73 -17.34 -8.88
CA GLY A 82 -4.73 -17.56 -7.83
C GLY A 82 -4.25 -16.25 -7.20
N THR A 83 -3.90 -15.25 -8.02
CA THR A 83 -3.46 -13.94 -7.49
C THR A 83 -4.54 -13.28 -6.64
N ARG A 84 -5.81 -13.35 -7.07
CA ARG A 84 -6.95 -12.74 -6.36
C ARG A 84 -7.18 -13.39 -4.99
N GLU A 85 -7.00 -14.70 -4.90
CA GLU A 85 -7.12 -15.45 -3.64
C GLU A 85 -6.01 -15.07 -2.66
N TRP A 86 -4.75 -15.06 -3.12
CA TRP A 86 -3.61 -14.62 -2.31
C TRP A 86 -3.74 -13.15 -1.90
N PHE A 87 -4.30 -12.30 -2.76
CA PHE A 87 -4.65 -10.91 -2.42
C PHE A 87 -5.69 -10.85 -1.30
N LEU A 88 -6.81 -11.56 -1.42
CA LEU A 88 -7.85 -11.57 -0.39
C LEU A 88 -7.30 -12.06 0.95
N LEU A 89 -6.44 -13.08 0.93
CA LEU A 89 -5.76 -13.57 2.11
C LEU A 89 -4.83 -12.52 2.72
N GLY A 90 -4.02 -11.84 1.91
CA GLY A 90 -3.14 -10.75 2.33
C GLY A 90 -3.90 -9.55 2.90
N LEU A 91 -5.05 -9.21 2.32
CA LEU A 91 -5.92 -8.14 2.80
C LEU A 91 -6.55 -8.50 4.14
N VAL A 92 -7.13 -9.70 4.27
CA VAL A 92 -7.73 -10.17 5.53
C VAL A 92 -6.68 -10.23 6.64
N THR A 93 -5.52 -10.79 6.36
CA THR A 93 -4.42 -10.86 7.35
C THR A 93 -3.93 -9.48 7.75
N SER A 94 -3.75 -8.54 6.81
CA SER A 94 -3.37 -7.16 7.13
C SER A 94 -4.40 -6.43 7.97
N VAL A 95 -5.70 -6.62 7.69
CA VAL A 95 -6.78 -6.02 8.49
C VAL A 95 -6.77 -6.59 9.91
N LEU A 96 -6.70 -7.92 10.05
CA LEU A 96 -6.74 -8.60 11.35
C LEU A 96 -5.50 -8.32 12.20
N LEU A 97 -4.31 -8.33 11.59
CA LEU A 97 -3.04 -8.27 12.33
C LEU A 97 -2.51 -6.85 12.51
N CYS A 98 -2.85 -5.91 11.62
CA CYS A 98 -2.31 -4.56 11.67
C CYS A 98 -3.40 -3.52 11.98
N ILE A 99 -4.51 -3.53 11.24
CA ILE A 99 -5.52 -2.47 11.36
C ILE A 99 -6.35 -2.61 12.63
N LEU A 100 -6.86 -3.81 12.92
CA LEU A 100 -7.69 -4.08 14.09
C LEU A 100 -6.96 -3.75 15.42
N PRO A 101 -5.71 -4.17 15.64
CA PRO A 101 -4.97 -3.83 16.86
C PRO A 101 -4.69 -2.34 16.98
N LEU A 102 -4.39 -1.66 15.87
CA LEU A 102 -4.08 -0.23 15.85
C LEU A 102 -5.32 0.61 16.19
N VAL A 103 -6.48 0.25 15.62
CA VAL A 103 -7.77 0.88 15.94
C VAL A 103 -8.17 0.58 17.39
N GLY A 104 -8.07 -0.68 17.83
CA GLY A 104 -8.39 -1.09 19.20
C GLY A 104 -7.54 -0.36 20.24
N GLY A 105 -6.23 -0.27 20.04
CA GLY A 105 -5.32 0.47 20.91
C GLY A 105 -5.60 1.98 20.93
N SER A 106 -5.94 2.56 19.79
CA SER A 106 -6.30 3.98 19.69
C SER A 106 -7.60 4.30 20.42
N LEU A 107 -8.62 3.44 20.26
CA LEU A 107 -9.89 3.56 20.98
C LEU A 107 -9.71 3.42 22.50
N ALA A 108 -8.93 2.44 22.95
CA ALA A 108 -8.63 2.26 24.37
C ALA A 108 -7.93 3.50 24.97
N LYS A 109 -6.99 4.09 24.23
CA LYS A 109 -6.32 5.34 24.63
C LYS A 109 -7.30 6.52 24.69
N TRP A 110 -8.22 6.63 23.73
CA TRP A 110 -9.23 7.69 23.73
C TRP A 110 -10.20 7.57 24.90
N VAL A 111 -10.72 6.37 25.16
CA VAL A 111 -11.62 6.07 26.29
C VAL A 111 -10.96 6.39 27.63
N SER A 112 -9.70 5.99 27.82
CA SER A 112 -8.96 6.30 29.05
C SER A 112 -8.72 7.81 29.23
N SER A 113 -8.47 8.55 28.15
CA SER A 113 -8.32 10.01 28.20
C SER A 113 -9.62 10.73 28.58
N CYS A 114 -10.77 10.27 28.09
CA CYS A 114 -12.08 10.82 28.47
C CYS A 114 -12.41 10.53 29.95
N SER A 115 -12.13 9.32 30.43
CA SER A 115 -12.37 8.95 31.83
C SER A 115 -11.53 9.75 32.84
N GLN A 116 -10.33 10.21 32.46
CA GLN A 116 -9.52 11.09 33.31
C GLN A 116 -10.04 12.53 33.36
N HIS A 117 -10.80 12.96 32.35
CA HIS A 117 -11.35 14.31 32.28
C HIS A 117 -12.63 14.45 33.11
N ASP A 118 -13.38 13.36 33.32
CA ASP A 118 -14.57 13.30 34.19
C ASP A 118 -14.24 13.22 35.70
N LYS A 119 -12.99 12.91 36.05
CA LYS A 119 -12.55 12.77 37.45
C LYS A 119 -11.89 14.03 38.03
N LYS A 120 -11.83 15.13 37.26
CA LYS A 120 -11.35 16.44 37.70
C LYS A 120 -12.52 17.40 37.86
#